data_AF-A0A2E6L2L9-F1
#
_entry.id   AF-A0A2E6L2L9-F1
#
_cell.length_a   1.000
_cell.length_b   1.000
_cell.length_c   1.000
_cell.angle_alpha   90.00
_cell.angle_beta   90.00
_cell.angle_gamma   90.00
#
_symmetry.space_group_name_H-M   'P 1'
#
loop_
_entity.id
_entity.type
_entity.pdbx_description
1 polymer ?
#
loop_
_entity_poly.entity_id
_entity_poly.type
_entity_poly.pdbx_seq_one_letter_code
_entity_poly.pdbx_strand_id
1 'polypeptide(L)'
;MKILLSILVLLAPFNFSAFAWPPALADHPNGETSINDRTIEVFQHGVQPEWEYQAPQQDTFVVMHPKIVRDNAPLYVVLHSAGHDVFSCVNCTKTVGNHDIYRSPDDHYALYLDCRKNKGDWWWGGMHRGDKELTRKNSGGETKPVEKRVMATVAWAIKHYKIDRNRVYLSGNSMGGSGTLGIGLRHGDVFAAIKANVPAGVEHASQRMFLPPRKIPNGVIFHDPPLCIDYSGHNDRWSDGHDLFSKAMNDRNYAFLCYWGPFGHANNSANIKKTNDLIDSFDWLSMSKDQPYPVFANASCNSKLPWPDNLNSKEAGQINAFFRWKNFKDTAEILEISLFLVSSNHLDTKFKIPTSATSDVTLRRLQNFKIKPGERFKWEFGSAKGETKVGALGLITIRGLKITDARTILRIRAKKS
;
A
#
# COMPACT_ATOMS: atom_id res chain seq x y z
N MET A 1 -51.65 -38.31 -37.22
CA MET A 1 -50.54 -37.35 -37.41
C MET A 1 -50.32 -36.60 -36.10
N LYS A 2 -49.29 -36.96 -35.32
CA LYS A 2 -48.81 -36.18 -34.17
C LYS A 2 -47.39 -35.77 -34.49
N ILE A 3 -47.16 -34.47 -34.65
CA ILE A 3 -45.85 -33.88 -34.94
C ILE A 3 -45.11 -33.77 -33.61
N LEU A 4 -44.01 -34.53 -33.47
CA LEU A 4 -43.05 -34.37 -32.37
C LEU A 4 -42.18 -33.14 -32.67
N LEU A 5 -42.33 -32.09 -31.88
CA LEU A 5 -41.43 -30.94 -31.89
C LEU A 5 -40.18 -31.31 -31.08
N SER A 6 -39.05 -31.53 -31.76
CA SER A 6 -37.75 -31.74 -31.11
C SER A 6 -37.17 -30.37 -30.75
N ILE A 7 -37.08 -30.06 -29.46
CA ILE A 7 -36.40 -28.86 -28.96
C ILE A 7 -34.89 -29.13 -29.04
N LEU A 8 -34.24 -28.52 -30.02
CA LEU A 8 -32.79 -28.48 -30.14
C LEU A 8 -32.27 -27.48 -29.10
N VAL A 9 -31.78 -27.96 -27.96
CA VAL A 9 -31.05 -27.13 -27.00
C VAL A 9 -29.67 -26.83 -27.61
N LEU A 10 -29.49 -25.61 -28.13
CA LEU A 10 -28.16 -25.10 -28.49
C LEU A 10 -27.33 -24.95 -27.21
N LEU A 11 -26.48 -25.93 -26.92
CA LEU A 11 -25.39 -25.80 -25.97
C LEU A 11 -24.41 -24.77 -26.55
N ALA A 12 -24.40 -23.56 -26.00
CA ALA A 12 -23.35 -22.59 -26.28
C ALA A 12 -21.98 -23.23 -25.97
N PRO A 13 -20.94 -23.02 -26.79
CA PRO A 13 -19.64 -23.63 -26.56
C PRO A 13 -19.10 -23.17 -25.20
N PHE A 14 -18.90 -24.14 -24.29
CA PHE A 14 -18.23 -23.91 -23.01
C PHE A 14 -16.81 -23.43 -23.28
N ASN A 15 -16.55 -22.14 -23.07
CA ASN A 15 -15.22 -21.58 -23.25
C ASN A 15 -14.36 -21.92 -22.02
N PHE A 16 -13.77 -23.12 -22.00
CA PHE A 16 -12.95 -23.64 -20.90
C PHE A 16 -11.83 -22.67 -20.45
N SER A 17 -11.33 -21.85 -21.38
CA SER A 17 -10.31 -20.84 -21.12
C SER A 17 -10.77 -19.75 -20.13
N ALA A 18 -12.08 -19.49 -20.00
CA ALA A 18 -12.62 -18.50 -19.07
C ALA A 18 -12.55 -18.94 -17.59
N PHE A 19 -12.18 -20.19 -17.33
CA PHE A 19 -11.96 -20.75 -15.98
C PHE A 19 -10.54 -21.30 -15.79
N ALA A 20 -9.64 -21.07 -16.75
CA ALA A 20 -8.31 -21.66 -16.73
C ALA A 20 -7.43 -21.02 -15.64
N TRP A 21 -7.06 -21.80 -14.62
CA TRP A 21 -6.03 -21.46 -13.65
C TRP A 21 -5.16 -22.72 -13.42
N PRO A 22 -3.81 -22.62 -13.34
CA PRO A 22 -2.98 -21.43 -13.18
C PRO A 22 -2.85 -20.56 -14.44
N PRO A 23 -2.28 -19.33 -14.32
CA PRO A 23 -1.95 -18.51 -15.47
C PRO A 23 -1.06 -19.21 -16.49
N ALA A 24 -1.33 -18.97 -17.77
CA ALA A 24 -0.57 -19.48 -18.90
C ALA A 24 0.11 -18.33 -19.64
N LEU A 25 1.31 -18.60 -20.20
CA LEU A 25 2.00 -17.65 -21.07
C LEU A 25 1.13 -17.33 -22.29
N ALA A 26 1.15 -16.07 -22.70
CA ALA A 26 0.45 -15.56 -23.86
C ALA A 26 1.38 -14.66 -24.67
N ASP A 27 1.05 -14.47 -25.95
CA ASP A 27 1.80 -13.55 -26.79
C ASP A 27 1.51 -12.09 -26.39
N HIS A 28 2.57 -11.28 -26.38
CA HIS A 28 2.39 -9.84 -26.30
C HIS A 28 1.70 -9.35 -27.58
N PRO A 29 0.67 -8.47 -27.52
CA PRO A 29 -0.10 -8.05 -28.69
C PRO A 29 0.76 -7.48 -29.84
N ASN A 30 1.87 -6.84 -29.49
CA ASN A 30 2.82 -6.25 -30.44
C ASN A 30 4.14 -7.04 -30.56
N GLY A 31 4.22 -8.25 -30.01
CA GLY A 31 5.44 -9.07 -30.02
C GLY A 31 6.61 -8.53 -29.18
N GLU A 32 6.37 -7.55 -28.31
CA GLU A 32 7.40 -6.99 -27.43
C GLU A 32 7.75 -7.97 -26.30
N THR A 33 9.04 -8.30 -26.17
CA THR A 33 9.56 -9.26 -25.18
C THR A 33 10.46 -8.62 -24.12
N SER A 34 10.78 -7.34 -24.27
CA SER A 34 11.58 -6.60 -23.30
C SER A 34 11.28 -5.10 -23.29
N ILE A 35 11.37 -4.47 -22.13
CA ILE A 35 11.23 -3.02 -21.93
C ILE A 35 12.31 -2.56 -20.94
N ASN A 36 13.00 -1.45 -21.23
CA ASN A 36 14.07 -0.90 -20.38
C ASN A 36 15.16 -1.92 -20.02
N ASP A 37 15.60 -2.71 -21.01
CA ASP A 37 16.59 -3.80 -20.86
C ASP A 37 16.16 -4.92 -19.91
N ARG A 38 14.85 -5.07 -19.68
CA ARG A 38 14.27 -6.09 -18.80
C ARG A 38 13.30 -6.96 -19.59
N THR A 39 13.43 -8.27 -19.43
CA THR A 39 12.51 -9.23 -20.06
C THR A 39 11.10 -9.04 -19.51
N ILE A 40 10.09 -9.09 -20.38
CA ILE A 40 8.68 -9.11 -20.00
C ILE A 40 8.02 -10.41 -20.45
N GLU A 41 7.14 -10.93 -19.61
CA GLU A 41 6.29 -12.08 -19.89
C GLU A 41 4.84 -11.67 -19.73
N VAL A 42 4.00 -12.06 -20.68
CA VAL A 42 2.56 -11.81 -20.66
C VAL A 42 1.87 -13.11 -20.25
N PHE A 43 0.95 -13.01 -19.31
CA PHE A 43 0.15 -14.14 -18.85
C PHE A 43 -1.33 -13.85 -19.00
N GLN A 44 -2.09 -14.90 -19.28
CA GLN A 44 -3.54 -14.90 -19.22
C GLN A 44 -4.03 -15.95 -18.25
N HIS A 45 -5.16 -15.67 -17.61
CA HIS A 45 -5.84 -16.63 -16.76
C HIS A 45 -7.36 -16.39 -16.79
N GLY A 46 -8.13 -17.44 -16.52
CA GLY A 46 -9.56 -17.38 -16.26
C GLY A 46 -9.88 -17.08 -14.80
N VAL A 47 -11.14 -17.24 -14.40
CA VAL A 47 -11.57 -17.07 -13.00
C VAL A 47 -11.47 -18.35 -12.21
N GLN A 48 -11.18 -18.24 -10.91
CA GLN A 48 -11.39 -19.33 -9.95
C GLN A 48 -12.78 -19.20 -9.29
N PRO A 49 -13.53 -20.30 -9.07
CA PRO A 49 -14.88 -20.25 -8.49
C PRO A 49 -14.99 -19.47 -7.17
N GLU A 50 -13.99 -19.60 -6.29
CA GLU A 50 -13.93 -18.92 -4.99
C GLU A 50 -13.82 -17.38 -5.07
N TRP A 51 -13.52 -16.85 -6.26
CA TRP A 51 -13.53 -15.41 -6.48
C TRP A 51 -14.95 -14.86 -6.62
N GLU A 52 -15.94 -15.73 -6.87
CA GLU A 52 -17.36 -15.38 -6.93
C GLU A 52 -17.68 -14.32 -8.00
N TYR A 53 -17.02 -14.41 -9.15
CA TYR A 53 -17.39 -13.63 -10.32
C TYR A 53 -18.77 -14.04 -10.82
N GLN A 54 -19.63 -13.05 -11.14
CA GLN A 54 -20.98 -13.30 -11.67
C GLN A 54 -20.97 -13.94 -13.05
N ALA A 55 -19.94 -13.64 -13.85
CA ALA A 55 -19.72 -14.21 -15.16
C ALA A 55 -18.24 -14.61 -15.30
N PRO A 56 -17.95 -15.73 -15.98
CA PRO A 56 -16.58 -16.12 -16.27
C PRO A 56 -15.90 -15.07 -17.13
N GLN A 57 -14.64 -14.79 -16.84
CA GLN A 57 -13.85 -13.82 -17.58
C GLN A 57 -12.41 -14.29 -17.70
N GLN A 58 -11.69 -13.71 -18.65
CA GLN A 58 -10.24 -13.83 -18.72
C GLN A 58 -9.60 -12.50 -18.37
N ASP A 59 -8.49 -12.57 -17.64
CA ASP A 59 -7.66 -11.43 -17.28
C ASP A 59 -6.25 -11.63 -17.82
N THR A 60 -5.57 -10.50 -18.01
CA THR A 60 -4.17 -10.45 -18.47
C THR A 60 -3.33 -9.75 -17.42
N PHE A 61 -2.09 -10.19 -17.25
CA PHE A 61 -1.09 -9.44 -16.48
C PHE A 61 0.27 -9.58 -17.14
N VAL A 62 1.19 -8.69 -16.77
CA VAL A 62 2.57 -8.69 -17.27
C VAL A 62 3.53 -8.80 -16.10
N VAL A 63 4.52 -9.67 -16.23
CA VAL A 63 5.65 -9.75 -15.30
C VAL A 63 6.90 -9.22 -15.99
N MET A 64 7.54 -8.23 -15.39
CA MET A 64 8.84 -7.71 -15.82
C MET A 64 9.93 -8.25 -14.88
N HIS A 65 10.93 -8.91 -15.43
CA HIS A 65 12.05 -9.51 -14.70
C HIS A 65 12.99 -8.42 -14.18
N PRO A 66 13.77 -8.63 -13.10
CA PRO A 66 14.90 -7.76 -12.80
C PRO A 66 15.91 -7.77 -13.95
N LYS A 67 16.72 -6.70 -14.08
CA LYS A 67 17.82 -6.65 -15.08
C LYS A 67 18.80 -7.80 -14.90
N ILE A 68 19.07 -8.15 -13.64
CA ILE A 68 19.88 -9.32 -13.27
C ILE A 68 19.00 -10.25 -12.45
N VAL A 69 18.68 -11.41 -13.02
CA VAL A 69 17.88 -12.44 -12.36
C VAL A 69 18.63 -12.97 -11.14
N ARG A 70 17.92 -13.07 -10.02
CA ARG A 70 18.43 -13.56 -8.76
C ARG A 70 17.33 -14.28 -7.98
N ASP A 71 17.73 -15.28 -7.21
CA ASP A 71 16.83 -15.92 -6.25
C ASP A 71 16.36 -14.92 -5.19
N ASN A 72 15.12 -15.07 -4.74
CA ASN A 72 14.54 -14.21 -3.69
C ASN A 72 14.64 -12.72 -4.04
N ALA A 73 14.47 -12.37 -5.32
CA ALA A 73 14.23 -10.99 -5.70
C ALA A 73 12.91 -10.49 -5.08
N PRO A 74 12.83 -9.22 -4.64
CA PRO A 74 11.58 -8.61 -4.23
C PRO A 74 10.58 -8.49 -5.37
N LEU A 75 9.32 -8.25 -5.01
CA LEU A 75 8.22 -8.04 -5.97
C LEU A 75 7.60 -6.65 -5.82
N TYR A 76 7.52 -5.93 -6.93
CA TYR A 76 6.86 -4.64 -7.07
C TYR A 76 5.54 -4.78 -7.84
N VAL A 77 4.42 -4.75 -7.13
CA VAL A 77 3.08 -4.93 -7.71
C VAL A 77 2.51 -3.57 -8.11
N VAL A 78 1.96 -3.47 -9.33
CA VAL A 78 1.46 -2.22 -9.91
C VAL A 78 0.00 -2.34 -10.30
N LEU A 79 -0.80 -1.38 -9.82
CA LEU A 79 -2.19 -1.16 -10.22
C LEU A 79 -2.29 0.11 -11.08
N HIS A 80 -2.78 -0.05 -12.31
CA HIS A 80 -2.90 1.06 -13.25
C HIS A 80 -4.09 2.00 -12.94
N SER A 81 -3.99 3.23 -13.44
CA SER A 81 -5.00 4.28 -13.38
C SER A 81 -6.14 4.06 -14.36
N ALA A 82 -7.22 4.82 -14.22
CA ALA A 82 -8.28 4.88 -15.22
C ALA A 82 -7.73 5.39 -16.57
N GLY A 83 -8.26 4.86 -17.67
CA GLY A 83 -7.77 5.16 -19.02
C GLY A 83 -6.60 4.30 -19.50
N HIS A 84 -6.00 3.49 -18.60
CA HIS A 84 -4.98 2.51 -18.93
C HIS A 84 -5.54 1.08 -18.92
N ASP A 85 -4.76 0.19 -19.54
CA ASP A 85 -4.72 -1.26 -19.35
C ASP A 85 -3.30 -1.65 -18.95
N VAL A 86 -3.08 -2.94 -18.69
CA VAL A 86 -1.75 -3.46 -18.35
C VAL A 86 -0.67 -3.08 -19.38
N PHE A 87 -0.93 -3.13 -20.69
CA PHE A 87 0.08 -2.87 -21.71
C PHE A 87 0.46 -1.38 -21.78
N SER A 88 -0.53 -0.49 -21.78
CA SER A 88 -0.29 0.95 -21.72
C SER A 88 0.36 1.37 -20.40
N CYS A 89 0.05 0.70 -19.28
CA CYS A 89 0.72 0.89 -18.00
C CYS A 89 2.21 0.52 -18.06
N VAL A 90 2.54 -0.65 -18.61
CA VAL A 90 3.94 -1.05 -18.81
C VAL A 90 4.65 -0.10 -19.77
N ASN A 91 3.99 0.34 -20.85
CA ASN A 91 4.56 1.31 -21.81
C ASN A 91 4.90 2.67 -21.19
N CYS A 92 4.16 3.13 -20.17
CA CYS A 92 4.51 4.36 -19.45
C CYS A 92 5.93 4.30 -18.86
N THR A 93 6.41 3.11 -18.49
CA THR A 93 7.73 2.94 -17.89
C THR A 93 8.90 3.26 -18.82
N LYS A 94 8.67 3.33 -20.15
CA LYS A 94 9.68 3.69 -21.16
C LYS A 94 10.16 5.13 -21.04
N THR A 95 9.39 6.01 -20.40
CA THR A 95 9.68 7.45 -20.34
C THR A 95 9.69 7.94 -18.91
N VAL A 96 10.83 8.51 -18.47
CA VAL A 96 10.92 9.24 -17.20
C VAL A 96 9.90 10.39 -17.22
N GLY A 97 9.13 10.53 -16.15
CA GLY A 97 8.09 11.56 -16.05
C GLY A 97 6.73 11.15 -16.59
N ASN A 98 6.55 9.89 -17.02
CA ASN A 98 5.25 9.35 -17.41
C ASN A 98 4.81 8.27 -16.43
N HIS A 99 3.96 8.64 -15.45
CA HIS A 99 3.52 7.75 -14.38
C HIS A 99 4.71 7.06 -13.67
N ASP A 100 5.62 7.87 -13.12
CA ASP A 100 6.88 7.38 -12.55
C ASP A 100 6.68 6.30 -11.47
N ILE A 101 5.55 6.29 -10.77
CA ILE A 101 5.20 5.26 -9.78
C ILE A 101 5.06 3.84 -10.39
N TYR A 102 4.82 3.70 -11.69
CA TYR A 102 4.80 2.41 -12.38
C TYR A 102 6.20 1.83 -12.59
N ARG A 103 7.26 2.63 -12.43
CA ARG A 103 8.64 2.19 -12.63
C ARG A 103 9.14 1.49 -11.38
N SER A 104 9.30 0.18 -11.48
CA SER A 104 9.93 -0.63 -10.45
C SER A 104 11.47 -0.50 -10.49
N PRO A 105 12.17 -0.76 -9.37
CA PRO A 105 13.63 -0.84 -9.38
C PRO A 105 14.15 -1.97 -10.27
N ASP A 106 15.36 -1.81 -10.77
CA ASP A 106 16.02 -2.75 -11.69
C ASP A 106 16.28 -4.13 -11.08
N ASP A 107 16.32 -4.24 -9.75
CA ASP A 107 16.60 -5.49 -9.04
C ASP A 107 15.32 -6.20 -8.53
N HIS A 108 14.14 -5.70 -8.87
CA HIS A 108 12.85 -6.29 -8.49
C HIS A 108 12.22 -7.03 -9.67
N TYR A 109 11.45 -8.08 -9.40
CA TYR A 109 10.36 -8.44 -10.29
C TYR A 109 9.26 -7.38 -10.20
N ALA A 110 8.59 -7.08 -11.30
CA ALA A 110 7.41 -6.23 -11.28
C ALA A 110 6.20 -6.93 -11.89
N LEU A 111 5.08 -6.88 -11.18
CA LEU A 111 3.81 -7.49 -11.59
C LEU A 111 2.80 -6.39 -11.90
N TYR A 112 2.51 -6.21 -13.17
CA TYR A 112 1.52 -5.26 -13.67
C TYR A 112 0.21 -5.99 -13.91
N LEU A 113 -0.82 -5.62 -13.17
CA LEU A 113 -2.14 -6.25 -13.25
C LEU A 113 -3.05 -5.44 -14.17
N ASP A 114 -4.00 -6.08 -14.86
CA ASP A 114 -5.06 -5.39 -15.60
C ASP A 114 -6.36 -5.36 -14.80
N CYS A 115 -7.15 -4.30 -14.94
CA CYS A 115 -8.57 -4.27 -14.55
C CYS A 115 -9.47 -3.71 -15.66
N ARG A 116 -8.91 -3.37 -16.83
CA ARG A 116 -9.65 -2.73 -17.90
C ARG A 116 -10.48 -3.72 -18.70
N LYS A 117 -9.95 -4.91 -18.98
CA LYS A 117 -10.60 -5.94 -19.81
C LYS A 117 -11.98 -6.32 -19.28
N ASN A 118 -12.17 -6.25 -17.96
CA ASN A 118 -13.40 -6.63 -17.29
C ASN A 118 -14.05 -5.45 -16.56
N LYS A 119 -15.21 -4.99 -17.04
CA LYS A 119 -15.93 -3.84 -16.44
C LYS A 119 -16.24 -4.02 -14.95
N GLY A 120 -16.40 -5.26 -14.49
CA GLY A 120 -16.64 -5.59 -13.08
C GLY A 120 -15.44 -5.30 -12.16
N ASP A 121 -14.24 -5.24 -12.72
CA ASP A 121 -12.96 -5.04 -12.01
C ASP A 121 -12.59 -3.56 -11.87
N TRP A 122 -13.36 -2.66 -12.47
CA TRP A 122 -13.12 -1.22 -12.37
C TRP A 122 -12.96 -0.78 -10.91
N TRP A 123 -12.07 0.20 -10.70
CA TRP A 123 -11.65 0.65 -9.38
C TRP A 123 -10.98 -0.39 -8.50
N TRP A 124 -10.55 -1.53 -9.07
CA TRP A 124 -9.92 -2.61 -8.30
C TRP A 124 -10.83 -3.12 -7.17
N GLY A 125 -12.16 -3.06 -7.36
CA GLY A 125 -13.15 -3.42 -6.34
C GLY A 125 -13.46 -2.30 -5.36
N GLY A 126 -12.84 -1.13 -5.56
CA GLY A 126 -13.07 0.11 -4.86
C GLY A 126 -14.30 0.86 -5.35
N MET A 127 -14.43 2.10 -4.88
CA MET A 127 -15.54 2.99 -5.22
C MET A 127 -15.09 4.43 -5.05
N HIS A 128 -15.88 5.35 -5.56
CA HIS A 128 -15.73 6.78 -5.32
C HIS A 128 -17.04 7.34 -4.74
N ARG A 129 -16.94 8.28 -3.79
CA ARG A 129 -18.11 8.87 -3.11
C ARG A 129 -19.13 9.51 -4.05
N GLY A 130 -18.69 10.02 -5.19
CA GLY A 130 -19.55 10.61 -6.23
C GLY A 130 -20.28 9.58 -7.10
N ASP A 131 -19.89 8.30 -7.04
CA ASP A 131 -20.53 7.21 -7.78
C ASP A 131 -21.40 6.37 -6.82
N LYS A 132 -22.71 6.65 -6.83
CA LYS A 132 -23.67 5.98 -5.95
C LYS A 132 -23.79 4.49 -6.24
N GLU A 133 -23.67 4.08 -7.50
CA GLU A 133 -23.85 2.67 -7.87
C GLU A 133 -22.62 1.84 -7.51
N LEU A 134 -21.42 2.34 -7.80
CA LEU A 134 -20.19 1.70 -7.32
C LEU A 134 -20.15 1.67 -5.79
N THR A 135 -20.55 2.76 -5.12
CA THR A 135 -20.62 2.79 -3.66
C THR A 135 -21.59 1.72 -3.14
N ARG A 136 -22.79 1.63 -3.70
CA ARG A 136 -23.79 0.62 -3.32
C ARG A 136 -23.26 -0.81 -3.51
N LYS A 137 -22.58 -1.08 -4.63
CA LYS A 137 -22.03 -2.40 -4.98
C LYS A 137 -20.82 -2.79 -4.12
N ASN A 138 -19.93 -1.84 -3.85
CA ASN A 138 -18.59 -2.14 -3.36
C ASN A 138 -18.33 -1.75 -1.89
N SER A 139 -19.25 -1.05 -1.23
CA SER A 139 -19.14 -0.71 0.20
C SER A 139 -19.02 -1.94 1.11
N GLY A 140 -18.49 -1.72 2.32
CA GLY A 140 -18.31 -2.74 3.34
C GLY A 140 -16.89 -3.33 3.38
N GLY A 141 -16.66 -4.22 4.35
CA GLY A 141 -15.36 -4.88 4.55
C GLY A 141 -15.14 -6.10 3.67
N GLU A 142 -16.18 -6.58 2.99
CA GLU A 142 -16.11 -7.78 2.16
C GLU A 142 -15.20 -7.58 0.94
N THR A 143 -14.38 -8.60 0.69
CA THR A 143 -13.38 -8.60 -0.39
C THR A 143 -14.07 -8.90 -1.71
N LYS A 144 -13.86 -8.08 -2.73
CA LYS A 144 -14.53 -8.21 -4.04
C LYS A 144 -13.78 -9.20 -4.94
N PRO A 145 -14.44 -9.74 -5.99
CA PRO A 145 -13.81 -10.71 -6.90
C PRO A 145 -12.45 -10.27 -7.45
N VAL A 146 -12.33 -9.00 -7.87
CA VAL A 146 -11.07 -8.43 -8.36
C VAL A 146 -9.99 -8.33 -7.28
N GLU A 147 -10.35 -8.06 -6.03
CA GLU A 147 -9.37 -8.04 -4.93
C GLU A 147 -8.85 -9.47 -4.66
N LYS A 148 -9.75 -10.47 -4.67
CA LYS A 148 -9.39 -11.89 -4.56
C LYS A 148 -8.48 -12.33 -5.72
N ARG A 149 -8.79 -11.91 -6.96
CA ARG A 149 -7.97 -12.14 -8.15
C ARG A 149 -6.58 -11.54 -8.01
N VAL A 150 -6.50 -10.25 -7.66
CA VAL A 150 -5.22 -9.54 -7.44
C VAL A 150 -4.36 -10.32 -6.45
N MET A 151 -4.91 -10.69 -5.29
CA MET A 151 -4.16 -11.42 -4.26
C MET A 151 -3.73 -12.81 -4.72
N ALA A 152 -4.56 -13.51 -5.49
CA ALA A 152 -4.20 -14.82 -6.05
C ALA A 152 -3.09 -14.72 -7.11
N THR A 153 -3.09 -13.70 -7.97
CA THR A 153 -2.03 -13.46 -8.94
C THR A 153 -0.72 -13.06 -8.25
N VAL A 154 -0.78 -12.23 -7.20
CA VAL A 154 0.40 -11.93 -6.36
C VAL A 154 0.94 -13.21 -5.71
N ALA A 155 0.09 -14.05 -5.13
CA ALA A 155 0.49 -15.32 -4.53
C ALA A 155 1.11 -16.28 -5.55
N TRP A 156 0.55 -16.34 -6.76
CA TRP A 156 1.11 -17.12 -7.87
C TRP A 156 2.50 -16.60 -8.25
N ALA A 157 2.67 -15.29 -8.46
CA ALA A 157 3.95 -14.71 -8.83
C ALA A 157 5.02 -14.96 -7.75
N ILE A 158 4.64 -14.84 -6.47
CA ILE A 158 5.51 -15.15 -5.34
C ILE A 158 6.04 -16.58 -5.43
N LYS A 159 5.16 -17.55 -5.69
CA LYS A 159 5.53 -18.97 -5.81
C LYS A 159 6.33 -19.25 -7.07
N HIS A 160 5.91 -18.71 -8.20
CA HIS A 160 6.46 -19.01 -9.52
C HIS A 160 7.90 -18.49 -9.67
N TYR A 161 8.15 -17.24 -9.27
CA TYR A 161 9.47 -16.61 -9.37
C TYR A 161 10.31 -16.72 -8.08
N LYS A 162 9.84 -17.50 -7.09
CA LYS A 162 10.50 -17.66 -5.77
C LYS A 162 10.86 -16.30 -5.15
N ILE A 163 9.88 -15.41 -5.13
CA ILE A 163 10.02 -14.05 -4.59
C ILE A 163 10.33 -14.10 -3.10
N ASP A 164 11.15 -13.16 -2.62
CA ASP A 164 11.30 -12.91 -1.20
C ASP A 164 9.96 -12.46 -0.60
N ARG A 165 9.32 -13.38 0.14
CA ARG A 165 8.02 -13.16 0.75
C ARG A 165 7.99 -12.03 1.78
N ASN A 166 9.14 -11.56 2.25
CA ASN A 166 9.21 -10.45 3.19
C ASN A 166 9.37 -9.09 2.49
N ARG A 167 9.64 -9.09 1.18
CA ARG A 167 9.85 -7.89 0.35
C ARG A 167 8.91 -7.89 -0.85
N VAL A 168 7.63 -7.72 -0.56
CA VAL A 168 6.56 -7.52 -1.56
C VAL A 168 5.93 -6.16 -1.34
N TYR A 169 5.78 -5.38 -2.41
CA TYR A 169 5.38 -3.98 -2.38
C TYR A 169 4.22 -3.74 -3.32
N LEU A 170 3.30 -2.84 -2.97
CA LEU A 170 2.17 -2.46 -3.82
C LEU A 170 2.19 -0.98 -4.12
N SER A 171 1.99 -0.63 -5.39
CA SER A 171 1.86 0.76 -5.80
C SER A 171 0.80 0.96 -6.88
N GLY A 172 0.36 2.22 -7.01
CA GLY A 172 -0.59 2.59 -8.03
C GLY A 172 -0.87 4.09 -8.06
N ASN A 173 -1.40 4.52 -9.21
CA ASN A 173 -1.73 5.92 -9.49
C ASN A 173 -3.24 6.08 -9.64
N SER A 174 -3.83 7.18 -9.14
CA SER A 174 -5.25 7.49 -9.39
C SER A 174 -6.17 6.36 -8.92
N MET A 175 -6.98 5.79 -9.81
CA MET A 175 -7.78 4.58 -9.56
C MET A 175 -6.95 3.42 -8.97
N GLY A 176 -5.74 3.20 -9.49
CA GLY A 176 -4.79 2.22 -8.94
C GLY A 176 -4.20 2.62 -7.59
N GLY A 177 -4.13 3.93 -7.31
CA GLY A 177 -3.79 4.44 -5.99
C GLY A 177 -4.89 4.10 -4.96
N SER A 178 -6.17 4.28 -5.32
CA SER A 178 -7.29 3.86 -4.47
C SER A 178 -7.27 2.34 -4.22
N GLY A 179 -7.03 1.55 -5.26
CA GLY A 179 -6.83 0.09 -5.14
C GLY A 179 -5.64 -0.25 -4.24
N THR A 180 -4.54 0.48 -4.34
CA THR A 180 -3.34 0.31 -3.51
C THR A 180 -3.66 0.51 -2.04
N LEU A 181 -4.40 1.58 -1.70
CA LEU A 181 -4.81 1.82 -0.32
C LEU A 181 -5.81 0.76 0.16
N GLY A 182 -6.83 0.45 -0.64
CA GLY A 182 -7.92 -0.46 -0.27
C GLY A 182 -7.50 -1.91 -0.09
N ILE A 183 -6.76 -2.45 -1.06
CA ILE A 183 -6.22 -3.82 -1.03
C ILE A 183 -5.01 -3.85 -0.09
N GLY A 184 -4.06 -2.93 -0.25
CA GLY A 184 -2.78 -2.98 0.45
C GLY A 184 -2.91 -2.93 1.98
N LEU A 185 -3.72 -2.01 2.52
CA LEU A 185 -3.85 -1.84 3.97
C LEU A 185 -4.42 -3.07 4.68
N ARG A 186 -5.24 -3.87 3.98
CA ARG A 186 -5.81 -5.12 4.49
C ARG A 186 -4.81 -6.26 4.59
N HIS A 187 -3.73 -6.19 3.80
CA HIS A 187 -2.88 -7.34 3.47
C HIS A 187 -1.43 -7.12 3.92
N GLY A 188 -1.25 -6.68 5.16
CA GLY A 188 0.08 -6.52 5.75
C GLY A 188 0.84 -7.84 6.04
N ASP A 189 0.15 -8.98 5.90
CA ASP A 189 0.75 -10.32 5.83
C ASP A 189 1.46 -10.59 4.49
N VAL A 190 1.05 -9.88 3.42
CA VAL A 190 1.64 -9.96 2.08
C VAL A 190 2.57 -8.79 1.81
N PHE A 191 2.12 -7.55 2.04
CA PHE A 191 2.87 -6.36 1.68
C PHE A 191 3.74 -5.85 2.83
N ALA A 192 5.01 -5.58 2.53
CA ALA A 192 5.94 -4.93 3.47
C ALA A 192 5.61 -3.44 3.61
N ALA A 193 5.38 -2.77 2.47
CA ALA A 193 4.99 -1.37 2.36
C ALA A 193 4.15 -1.13 1.09
N ILE A 194 3.39 -0.04 1.08
CA ILE A 194 2.58 0.40 -0.05
C ILE A 194 2.80 1.89 -0.33
N LYS A 195 2.71 2.29 -1.60
CA LYS A 195 2.85 3.69 -2.04
C LYS A 195 1.75 4.05 -3.04
N ALA A 196 0.90 5.03 -2.70
CA ALA A 196 -0.17 5.52 -3.56
C ALA A 196 0.15 6.93 -4.07
N ASN A 197 0.01 7.13 -5.38
CA ASN A 197 0.09 8.45 -6.01
C ASN A 197 -1.31 8.94 -6.37
N VAL A 198 -1.67 10.13 -5.91
CA VAL A 198 -2.95 10.82 -6.16
C VAL A 198 -4.13 9.85 -6.17
N PRO A 199 -4.28 8.98 -5.14
CA PRO A 199 -5.36 8.00 -5.08
C PRO A 199 -6.69 8.68 -5.38
N ALA A 200 -7.47 8.08 -6.28
CA ALA A 200 -8.70 8.68 -6.75
C ALA A 200 -9.87 8.51 -5.75
N GLY A 201 -9.61 8.83 -4.48
CA GLY A 201 -10.49 8.59 -3.34
C GLY A 201 -9.88 7.62 -2.34
N VAL A 202 -10.25 7.80 -1.08
CA VAL A 202 -9.81 6.99 0.09
C VAL A 202 -10.92 6.08 0.61
N GLU A 203 -12.07 6.05 -0.08
CA GLU A 203 -13.25 5.28 0.31
C GLU A 203 -12.97 3.79 0.31
N HIS A 204 -12.19 3.29 -0.66
CA HIS A 204 -11.83 1.88 -0.73
C HIS A 204 -11.14 1.42 0.57
N ALA A 205 -10.10 2.13 1.01
CA ALA A 205 -9.44 1.89 2.29
C ALA A 205 -10.40 2.08 3.48
N SER A 206 -11.19 3.15 3.47
CA SER A 206 -12.11 3.47 4.56
C SER A 206 -13.15 2.36 4.79
N GLN A 207 -13.69 1.80 3.70
CA GLN A 207 -14.66 0.71 3.75
C GLN A 207 -14.00 -0.61 4.17
N ARG A 208 -12.85 -0.95 3.59
CA ARG A 208 -12.16 -2.23 3.86
C ARG A 208 -11.57 -2.30 5.26
N MET A 209 -11.05 -1.18 5.78
CA MET A 209 -10.46 -1.12 7.12
C MET A 209 -11.46 -0.72 8.21
N PHE A 210 -12.74 -0.52 7.87
CA PHE A 210 -13.77 0.03 8.76
C PHE A 210 -13.29 1.28 9.50
N LEU A 211 -12.70 2.23 8.77
CA LEU A 211 -12.31 3.51 9.33
C LEU A 211 -13.57 4.29 9.74
N PRO A 212 -13.46 5.20 10.74
CA PRO A 212 -14.59 6.02 11.17
C PRO A 212 -15.36 6.64 9.99
N PRO A 213 -16.70 6.72 10.06
CA PRO A 213 -17.55 6.42 11.22
C PRO A 213 -17.86 4.93 11.42
N ARG A 214 -17.31 4.03 10.60
CA ARG A 214 -17.51 2.59 10.77
C ARG A 214 -16.73 2.07 11.97
N LYS A 215 -17.16 0.92 12.47
CA LYS A 215 -16.47 0.14 13.50
C LYS A 215 -16.09 -1.21 12.92
N ILE A 216 -14.95 -1.72 13.36
CA ILE A 216 -14.54 -3.09 13.03
C ILE A 216 -15.56 -4.03 13.69
N PRO A 217 -16.21 -4.93 12.92
CA PRO A 217 -17.14 -5.90 13.49
C PRO A 217 -16.45 -6.80 14.53
N ASN A 218 -17.19 -7.27 15.52
CA ASN A 218 -16.68 -8.19 16.52
C ASN A 218 -16.09 -9.44 15.84
N GLY A 219 -14.90 -9.87 16.30
CA GLY A 219 -14.21 -11.04 15.76
C GLY A 219 -13.40 -10.80 14.49
N VAL A 220 -13.53 -9.64 13.83
CA VAL A 220 -12.67 -9.29 12.69
C VAL A 220 -11.31 -8.82 13.22
N ILE A 221 -10.26 -9.56 12.84
CA ILE A 221 -8.87 -9.24 13.16
C ILE A 221 -8.14 -8.94 11.85
N PHE A 222 -7.48 -7.79 11.78
CA PHE A 222 -6.62 -7.46 10.66
C PHE A 222 -5.17 -7.85 10.97
N HIS A 223 -4.44 -8.24 9.93
CA HIS A 223 -2.99 -8.24 9.99
C HIS A 223 -2.47 -6.82 10.27
N ASP A 224 -1.31 -6.70 10.91
CA ASP A 224 -0.62 -5.42 11.06
C ASP A 224 -0.42 -4.79 9.67
N PRO A 225 -1.03 -3.63 9.37
CA PRO A 225 -1.00 -3.07 8.04
C PRO A 225 0.43 -2.75 7.59
N PRO A 226 0.70 -2.71 6.27
CA PRO A 226 1.96 -2.23 5.74
C PRO A 226 2.20 -0.76 6.12
N LEU A 227 3.47 -0.34 6.06
CA LEU A 227 3.77 1.08 6.01
C LEU A 227 3.16 1.68 4.74
N CYS A 228 2.38 2.74 4.92
CA CYS A 228 1.65 3.41 3.84
C CYS A 228 2.29 4.76 3.54
N ILE A 229 2.70 4.95 2.29
CA ILE A 229 3.01 6.26 1.73
C ILE A 229 1.86 6.70 0.84
N ASP A 230 1.35 7.89 1.08
CA ASP A 230 0.31 8.52 0.29
C ASP A 230 0.76 9.94 -0.10
N TYR A 231 0.53 10.32 -1.35
CA TYR A 231 0.73 11.70 -1.76
C TYR A 231 -0.34 12.15 -2.74
N SER A 232 -0.96 13.28 -2.40
CA SER A 232 -2.17 13.78 -3.07
C SER A 232 -2.11 15.29 -3.27
N GLY A 233 -2.66 15.77 -4.38
CA GLY A 233 -2.83 17.19 -4.61
C GLY A 233 -4.05 17.69 -3.86
N HIS A 234 -3.93 18.61 -2.91
CA HIS A 234 -5.12 19.10 -2.18
C HIS A 234 -6.06 19.95 -3.04
N ASN A 235 -5.56 20.44 -4.18
CA ASN A 235 -6.35 21.08 -5.23
C ASN A 235 -6.91 20.08 -6.26
N ASP A 236 -6.79 18.77 -6.01
CA ASP A 236 -7.45 17.72 -6.78
C ASP A 236 -8.73 17.27 -6.08
N ARG A 237 -9.86 17.31 -6.78
CA ARG A 237 -11.15 16.88 -6.25
C ARG A 237 -11.17 15.42 -5.76
N TRP A 238 -10.31 14.56 -6.32
CA TRP A 238 -10.25 13.16 -5.91
C TRP A 238 -9.58 12.95 -4.55
N SER A 239 -8.93 13.98 -4.01
CA SER A 239 -8.31 13.95 -2.69
C SER A 239 -9.30 14.23 -1.54
N ASP A 240 -10.59 14.37 -1.83
CA ASP A 240 -11.61 14.57 -0.80
C ASP A 240 -11.61 13.43 0.24
N GLY A 241 -11.72 13.79 1.53
CA GLY A 241 -11.66 12.87 2.67
C GLY A 241 -10.27 12.46 3.17
N HIS A 242 -9.19 13.00 2.61
CA HIS A 242 -7.82 12.70 3.09
C HIS A 242 -7.58 13.19 4.53
N ASP A 243 -8.30 14.19 5.02
CA ASP A 243 -8.30 14.59 6.42
C ASP A 243 -8.82 13.48 7.35
N LEU A 244 -9.97 12.89 7.00
CA LEU A 244 -10.57 11.79 7.74
C LEU A 244 -9.70 10.54 7.68
N PHE A 245 -9.14 10.23 6.50
CA PHE A 245 -8.22 9.13 6.32
C PHE A 245 -6.94 9.30 7.15
N SER A 246 -6.29 10.48 7.06
CA SER A 246 -5.09 10.81 7.84
C SER A 246 -5.36 10.72 9.34
N LYS A 247 -6.50 11.25 9.79
CA LYS A 247 -6.92 11.15 11.19
C LYS A 247 -7.10 9.69 11.61
N ALA A 248 -7.76 8.88 10.79
CA ALA A 248 -7.97 7.47 11.09
C ALA A 248 -6.66 6.68 11.15
N MET A 249 -5.70 6.94 10.25
CA MET A 249 -4.37 6.34 10.30
C MET A 249 -3.63 6.70 11.60
N ASN A 250 -3.69 7.97 12.01
CA ASN A 250 -3.12 8.44 13.27
C ASN A 250 -3.79 7.79 14.49
N ASP A 251 -5.12 7.84 14.58
CA ASP A 251 -5.90 7.30 15.70
C ASP A 251 -5.72 5.78 15.87
N ARG A 252 -5.55 5.06 14.76
CA ARG A 252 -5.30 3.61 14.74
C ARG A 252 -3.84 3.25 14.96
N ASN A 253 -2.95 4.22 15.06
CA ASN A 253 -1.49 4.03 15.04
C ASN A 253 -1.06 3.16 13.85
N TYR A 254 -1.51 3.46 12.63
CA TYR A 254 -1.01 2.81 11.42
C TYR A 254 0.16 3.60 10.83
N ALA A 255 1.20 2.91 10.34
CA ALA A 255 2.37 3.57 9.75
C ALA A 255 1.97 4.35 8.51
N PHE A 256 2.10 5.68 8.58
CA PHE A 256 1.61 6.58 7.55
C PHE A 256 2.57 7.75 7.35
N LEU A 257 3.01 7.93 6.11
CA LEU A 257 3.67 9.15 5.63
C LEU A 257 2.76 9.73 4.56
N CYS A 258 2.40 11.00 4.71
CA CYS A 258 1.53 11.69 3.77
C CYS A 258 2.24 12.94 3.25
N TYR A 259 2.14 13.21 1.96
CA TYR A 259 2.67 14.42 1.34
C TYR A 259 1.61 15.08 0.48
N TRP A 260 1.55 16.41 0.48
CA TRP A 260 0.60 17.13 -0.36
C TRP A 260 1.12 18.46 -0.86
N GLY A 261 0.45 19.02 -1.86
CA GLY A 261 0.71 20.35 -2.40
C GLY A 261 -0.18 20.65 -3.61
N PRO A 262 -0.17 21.89 -4.14
CA PRO A 262 -1.00 22.30 -5.28
C PRO A 262 -0.56 21.71 -6.64
N PHE A 263 -0.34 20.40 -6.75
CA PHE A 263 0.08 19.74 -8.00
C PHE A 263 -1.05 19.01 -8.75
N GLY A 264 -2.29 19.10 -8.28
CA GLY A 264 -3.45 18.48 -8.92
C GLY A 264 -3.33 16.96 -9.04
N HIS A 265 -3.93 16.39 -10.08
CA HIS A 265 -3.91 14.95 -10.37
C HIS A 265 -2.66 14.52 -11.17
N ALA A 266 -1.47 14.94 -10.71
CA ALA A 266 -0.22 14.72 -11.43
C ALA A 266 0.34 13.30 -11.28
N ASN A 267 1.04 12.83 -12.32
CA ASN A 267 1.67 11.51 -12.37
C ASN A 267 3.18 11.54 -12.67
N ASN A 268 3.74 12.74 -12.85
CA ASN A 268 5.15 12.99 -13.13
C ASN A 268 5.84 13.42 -11.84
N SER A 269 6.76 12.60 -11.33
CA SER A 269 7.41 12.87 -10.04
C SER A 269 8.24 14.15 -10.07
N ALA A 270 8.90 14.48 -11.19
CA ALA A 270 9.65 15.73 -11.29
C ALA A 270 8.74 16.97 -11.20
N ASN A 271 7.54 16.91 -11.80
CA ASN A 271 6.56 17.99 -11.67
C ASN A 271 5.97 18.08 -10.26
N ILE A 272 5.66 16.95 -9.62
CA ILE A 272 5.19 16.95 -8.24
C ILE A 272 6.26 17.52 -7.30
N LYS A 273 7.52 17.15 -7.49
CA LYS A 273 8.66 17.61 -6.67
C LYS A 273 8.94 19.11 -6.75
N LYS A 274 8.53 19.80 -7.82
CA LYS A 274 8.52 21.28 -7.85
C LYS A 274 7.70 21.85 -6.68
N THR A 275 6.63 21.16 -6.32
CA THR A 275 5.69 21.56 -5.27
C THR A 275 5.96 20.87 -3.94
N ASN A 276 6.21 19.56 -3.92
CA ASN A 276 6.57 18.82 -2.71
C ASN A 276 7.69 17.83 -3.01
N ASP A 277 8.92 18.16 -2.60
CA ASP A 277 10.12 17.36 -2.84
C ASP A 277 10.27 16.17 -1.86
N LEU A 278 9.35 16.00 -0.92
CA LEU A 278 9.39 14.92 0.07
C LEU A 278 8.77 13.60 -0.41
N ILE A 279 8.12 13.54 -1.58
CA ILE A 279 7.42 12.33 -2.06
C ILE A 279 8.33 11.10 -2.23
N ASP A 280 9.64 11.31 -2.32
CA ASP A 280 10.67 10.28 -2.40
C ASP A 280 11.64 10.32 -1.20
N SER A 281 11.32 11.07 -0.15
CA SER A 281 12.20 11.27 1.01
C SER A 281 12.40 10.02 1.87
N PHE A 282 11.50 9.03 1.75
CA PHE A 282 11.56 7.78 2.48
C PHE A 282 11.67 6.60 1.52
N ASP A 283 12.70 5.77 1.72
CA ASP A 283 12.89 4.52 0.99
C ASP A 283 11.97 3.43 1.55
N TRP A 284 10.73 3.42 1.08
CA TRP A 284 9.72 2.42 1.45
C TRP A 284 10.03 1.02 0.96
N LEU A 285 10.92 0.86 -0.03
CA LEU A 285 11.35 -0.44 -0.54
C LEU A 285 12.43 -1.08 0.33
N SER A 286 12.96 -0.35 1.32
CA SER A 286 13.79 -0.92 2.38
C SER A 286 12.98 -1.69 3.44
N MET A 287 11.66 -1.55 3.45
CA MET A 287 10.79 -2.18 4.45
C MET A 287 10.76 -3.70 4.26
N SER A 288 10.72 -4.45 5.37
CA SER A 288 10.60 -5.90 5.39
C SER A 288 9.51 -6.36 6.38
N LYS A 289 8.79 -7.44 6.06
CA LYS A 289 7.71 -7.97 6.93
C LYS A 289 8.21 -8.67 8.19
N ASP A 290 9.43 -9.19 8.15
CA ASP A 290 10.10 -9.88 9.26
C ASP A 290 10.89 -8.92 10.17
N GLN A 291 10.58 -7.62 10.11
CA GLN A 291 11.22 -6.61 10.94
C GLN A 291 10.17 -5.74 11.63
N PRO A 292 10.43 -5.34 12.89
CA PRO A 292 9.59 -4.39 13.56
C PRO A 292 9.75 -3.00 12.94
N TYR A 293 8.71 -2.18 13.08
CA TYR A 293 8.78 -0.77 12.70
C TYR A 293 8.03 0.11 13.72
N PRO A 294 8.48 1.35 13.93
CA PRO A 294 7.79 2.34 14.73
C PRO A 294 6.74 3.06 13.88
N VAL A 295 5.60 3.33 14.51
CA VAL A 295 4.58 4.25 14.03
C VAL A 295 4.68 5.52 14.84
N PHE A 296 4.75 6.64 14.14
CA PHE A 296 4.75 7.97 14.73
C PHE A 296 3.35 8.57 14.61
N ALA A 297 2.71 8.83 15.76
CA ALA A 297 1.43 9.48 15.85
C ALA A 297 1.55 10.79 16.64
N ASN A 298 0.58 11.69 16.47
CA ASN A 298 0.51 12.98 17.17
C ASN A 298 1.83 13.78 17.09
N ALA A 299 2.52 13.70 15.95
CA ALA A 299 3.83 14.29 15.80
C ALA A 299 3.77 15.82 15.73
N SER A 300 4.58 16.50 16.55
CA SER A 300 4.57 17.96 16.66
C SER A 300 5.08 18.70 15.43
N CYS A 301 5.74 18.00 14.50
CA CYS A 301 6.28 18.57 13.28
C CYS A 301 5.38 18.38 12.06
N ASN A 302 4.21 17.74 12.20
CA ASN A 302 3.28 17.56 11.08
C ASN A 302 2.71 18.92 10.64
N SER A 303 2.58 19.10 9.33
CA SER A 303 1.92 20.27 8.76
C SER A 303 0.41 20.22 9.05
N LYS A 304 -0.24 21.39 9.12
CA LYS A 304 -1.71 21.46 9.19
C LYS A 304 -2.31 20.95 7.88
N LEU A 305 -3.23 19.99 7.96
CA LEU A 305 -3.89 19.43 6.80
C LEU A 305 -4.72 20.51 6.07
N PRO A 306 -4.69 20.54 4.72
CA PRO A 306 -5.45 21.51 3.93
C PRO A 306 -6.90 21.07 3.71
N TRP A 307 -7.22 19.78 3.85
CA TRP A 307 -8.57 19.27 3.67
C TRP A 307 -9.43 19.44 4.93
N PRO A 308 -10.75 19.63 4.77
CA PRO A 308 -11.45 19.96 3.52
C PRO A 308 -11.43 21.46 3.19
N ASP A 309 -10.93 22.30 4.09
CA ASP A 309 -11.27 23.73 4.13
C ASP A 309 -10.36 24.64 3.28
N ASN A 310 -9.15 24.21 2.93
CA ASN A 310 -8.11 25.05 2.34
C ASN A 310 -7.53 24.46 1.04
N LEU A 311 -8.42 24.01 0.13
CA LEU A 311 -8.07 23.34 -1.13
C LEU A 311 -7.37 24.25 -2.15
N ASN A 312 -7.43 25.58 -1.98
CA ASN A 312 -6.78 26.55 -2.85
C ASN A 312 -5.39 26.99 -2.35
N SER A 313 -4.93 26.48 -1.20
CA SER A 313 -3.62 26.81 -0.63
C SER A 313 -2.50 26.58 -1.64
N LYS A 314 -1.48 27.44 -1.61
CA LYS A 314 -0.25 27.23 -2.39
C LYS A 314 0.82 26.48 -1.59
N GLU A 315 0.57 26.23 -0.31
CA GLU A 315 1.52 25.55 0.58
C GLU A 315 1.48 24.04 0.36
N ALA A 316 2.67 23.45 0.37
CA ALA A 316 2.85 22.00 0.46
C ALA A 316 3.03 21.60 1.92
N GLY A 317 2.71 20.35 2.26
CA GLY A 317 2.81 19.88 3.63
C GLY A 317 3.10 18.38 3.72
N GLN A 318 3.29 17.93 4.96
CA GLN A 318 3.65 16.55 5.25
C GLN A 318 3.12 16.04 6.60
N ILE A 319 2.98 14.72 6.69
CA ILE A 319 2.85 13.95 7.92
C ILE A 319 4.03 12.98 8.02
N ASN A 320 4.70 12.97 9.17
CA ASN A 320 5.75 12.03 9.58
C ASN A 320 7.00 11.95 8.69
N ALA A 321 7.21 12.88 7.76
CA ALA A 321 8.25 12.85 6.73
C ALA A 321 9.68 12.68 7.27
N PHE A 322 9.95 13.20 8.47
CA PHE A 322 11.31 13.34 8.98
C PHE A 322 11.73 12.21 9.93
N PHE A 323 10.81 11.40 10.44
CA PHE A 323 11.17 10.34 11.38
C PHE A 323 11.85 9.16 10.67
N ARG A 324 12.92 8.65 11.25
CA ARG A 324 13.68 7.49 10.79
C ARG A 324 14.01 6.58 11.97
N TRP A 325 14.33 5.34 11.66
CA TRP A 325 14.73 4.36 12.67
C TRP A 325 15.76 3.36 12.14
N LYS A 326 16.30 2.58 13.07
CA LYS A 326 17.11 1.39 12.78
C LYS A 326 16.87 0.35 13.86
N ASN A 327 16.59 -0.88 13.46
CA ASN A 327 16.40 -2.01 14.37
C ASN A 327 17.76 -2.55 14.85
N PHE A 328 17.86 -2.93 16.12
CA PHE A 328 19.07 -3.52 16.72
C PHE A 328 18.82 -4.88 17.35
N LYS A 329 17.78 -4.99 18.18
CA LYS A 329 17.42 -6.24 18.84
C LYS A 329 15.91 -6.39 18.90
N ASP A 330 15.44 -7.60 18.66
CA ASP A 330 14.07 -8.05 18.86
C ASP A 330 14.17 -9.48 19.40
N THR A 331 14.15 -9.63 20.71
CA THR A 331 14.29 -10.91 21.45
C THR A 331 13.11 -11.06 22.41
N ALA A 332 12.95 -12.21 23.07
CA ALA A 332 11.86 -12.37 24.04
C ALA A 332 12.00 -11.41 25.25
N GLU A 333 13.21 -11.00 25.61
CA GLU A 333 13.50 -10.21 26.81
C GLU A 333 13.65 -8.71 26.55
N ILE A 334 14.15 -8.34 25.37
CA ILE A 334 14.47 -6.95 25.03
C ILE A 334 14.19 -6.63 23.56
N LEU A 335 13.68 -5.41 23.36
CA LEU A 335 13.60 -4.73 22.08
C LEU A 335 14.48 -3.48 22.11
N GLU A 336 15.32 -3.30 21.09
CA GLU A 336 16.17 -2.11 20.90
C GLU A 336 15.99 -1.58 19.46
N ILE A 337 15.52 -0.33 19.36
CA ILE A 337 15.33 0.38 18.10
C ILE A 337 15.86 1.81 18.26
N SER A 338 16.74 2.29 17.38
CA SER A 338 17.11 3.72 17.39
C SER A 338 16.07 4.53 16.66
N LEU A 339 15.70 5.68 17.22
CA LEU A 339 14.82 6.67 16.60
C LEU A 339 15.60 7.96 16.40
N PHE A 340 15.38 8.63 15.27
CA PHE A 340 16.01 9.91 14.94
C PHE A 340 15.20 10.66 13.89
N LEU A 341 15.41 11.97 13.81
CA LEU A 341 14.99 12.79 12.68
C LEU A 341 16.06 12.74 11.60
N VAL A 342 15.66 12.64 10.33
CA VAL A 342 16.58 12.83 9.21
C VAL A 342 17.19 14.23 9.29
N SER A 343 18.45 14.38 8.92
CA SER A 343 19.15 15.69 8.91
C SER A 343 19.32 16.22 7.49
N SER A 344 19.64 17.51 7.37
CA SER A 344 19.93 18.16 6.08
C SER A 344 21.10 17.53 5.32
N ASN A 345 22.00 16.82 6.02
CA ASN A 345 23.09 16.09 5.38
C ASN A 345 22.63 14.82 4.63
N HIS A 346 21.41 14.36 4.91
CA HIS A 346 20.85 13.11 4.37
C HIS A 346 19.55 13.29 3.60
N LEU A 347 18.97 14.50 3.62
CA LEU A 347 17.78 14.84 2.87
C LEU A 347 17.89 16.28 2.38
N ASP A 348 18.05 16.43 1.06
CA ASP A 348 17.90 17.72 0.39
C ASP A 348 16.41 18.00 0.18
N THR A 349 15.93 19.10 0.75
CA THR A 349 14.52 19.50 0.69
C THR A 349 14.35 20.98 1.01
N LYS A 350 13.35 21.60 0.39
CA LYS A 350 12.90 22.96 0.72
C LYS A 350 12.11 23.04 2.02
N PHE A 351 11.68 21.91 2.58
CA PHE A 351 10.99 21.89 3.86
C PHE A 351 11.98 22.12 5.00
N LYS A 352 11.58 22.91 6.00
CA LYS A 352 12.35 23.04 7.23
C LYS A 352 12.36 21.70 7.97
N ILE A 353 13.52 21.04 7.98
CA ILE A 353 13.75 19.85 8.81
C ILE A 353 13.81 20.29 10.29
N PRO A 354 12.97 19.73 11.17
CA PRO A 354 13.00 20.05 12.59
C PRO A 354 14.26 19.46 13.25
N THR A 355 14.90 20.21 14.15
CA THR A 355 15.99 19.70 14.99
C THR A 355 15.48 18.85 16.16
N SER A 356 14.21 19.02 16.53
CA SER A 356 13.50 18.14 17.47
C SER A 356 11.99 18.12 17.21
N ALA A 357 11.34 17.01 17.52
CA ALA A 357 9.90 16.83 17.47
C ALA A 357 9.45 15.86 18.56
N THR A 358 8.21 16.01 19.05
CA THR A 358 7.58 15.01 19.92
C THR A 358 6.67 14.11 19.10
N SER A 359 6.54 12.84 19.48
CA SER A 359 5.58 11.91 18.89
C SER A 359 5.21 10.78 19.86
N ASP A 360 3.99 10.27 19.74
CA ASP A 360 3.62 8.97 20.28
C ASP A 360 4.20 7.87 19.39
N VAL A 361 5.04 7.01 19.96
CA VAL A 361 5.71 5.93 19.24
C VAL A 361 5.04 4.60 19.58
N THR A 362 4.42 3.98 18.58
CA THR A 362 3.82 2.65 18.68
C THR A 362 4.64 1.64 17.88
N LEU A 363 4.99 0.50 18.46
CA LEU A 363 5.78 -0.52 17.76
C LEU A 363 4.88 -1.62 17.18
N ARG A 364 5.14 -1.98 15.92
CA ARG A 364 4.38 -2.98 15.15
C ARG A 364 5.29 -4.01 14.52
N ARG A 365 4.71 -5.14 14.10
CA ARG A 365 5.44 -6.30 13.54
C ARG A 365 6.61 -6.76 14.41
N LEU A 366 6.40 -6.79 15.73
CA LEU A 366 7.36 -7.38 16.66
C LEU A 366 7.46 -8.89 16.37
N GLN A 367 8.67 -9.38 16.17
CA GLN A 367 8.91 -10.77 15.79
C GLN A 367 9.01 -11.66 17.03
N ASN A 368 9.83 -11.25 18.00
CA ASN A 368 10.18 -12.07 19.17
C ASN A 368 9.74 -11.41 20.48
N PHE A 369 9.82 -10.09 20.58
CA PHE A 369 9.44 -9.35 21.78
C PHE A 369 7.91 -9.23 21.89
N LYS A 370 7.29 -10.22 22.54
CA LYS A 370 5.83 -10.31 22.70
C LYS A 370 5.45 -10.16 24.16
N ILE A 371 4.71 -9.10 24.46
CA ILE A 371 4.14 -8.82 25.78
C ILE A 371 2.61 -8.79 25.63
N LYS A 372 1.88 -9.41 26.57
CA LYS A 372 0.42 -9.52 26.46
C LYS A 372 -0.28 -8.19 26.78
N PRO A 373 -1.50 -7.94 26.23
CA PRO A 373 -2.32 -6.81 26.63
C PRO A 373 -2.43 -6.68 28.16
N GLY A 374 -2.22 -5.47 28.68
CA GLY A 374 -2.29 -5.18 30.12
C GLY A 374 -1.03 -5.47 30.95
N GLU A 375 -0.08 -6.26 30.43
CA GLU A 375 1.20 -6.50 31.10
C GLU A 375 2.09 -5.23 31.08
N ARG A 376 2.95 -5.11 32.10
CA ARG A 376 3.83 -3.94 32.29
C ARG A 376 5.17 -4.12 31.58
N PHE A 377 5.67 -3.03 31.02
CA PHE A 377 7.02 -2.97 30.46
C PHE A 377 7.74 -1.70 30.91
N LYS A 378 9.07 -1.78 30.99
CA LYS A 378 9.94 -0.63 31.24
C LYS A 378 10.54 -0.17 29.92
N TRP A 379 10.73 1.14 29.79
CA TRP A 379 11.37 1.73 28.62
C TRP A 379 12.37 2.81 28.99
N GLU A 380 13.38 2.98 28.15
CA GLU A 380 14.43 3.99 28.24
C GLU A 380 14.69 4.59 26.86
N PHE A 381 14.85 5.92 26.81
CA PHE A 381 15.18 6.68 25.60
C PHE A 381 16.06 7.88 25.96
N GLY A 382 17.37 7.74 25.81
CA GLY A 382 18.33 8.72 26.32
C GLY A 382 18.26 8.80 27.85
N SER A 383 18.03 10.00 28.40
CA SER A 383 17.81 10.19 29.84
C SER A 383 16.36 9.94 30.27
N ALA A 384 15.41 9.90 29.33
CA ALA A 384 14.01 9.62 29.62
C ALA A 384 13.81 8.13 29.89
N LYS A 385 13.00 7.81 30.88
CA LYS A 385 12.64 6.43 31.24
C LYS A 385 11.25 6.38 31.85
N GLY A 386 10.60 5.24 31.75
CA GLY A 386 9.28 5.05 32.33
C GLY A 386 8.84 3.60 32.41
N GLU A 387 7.68 3.41 33.01
CA GLU A 387 6.98 2.12 33.07
C GLU A 387 5.52 2.36 32.66
N THR A 388 4.98 1.53 31.78
CA THR A 388 3.57 1.57 31.39
C THR A 388 3.08 0.17 31.04
N LYS A 389 1.84 0.05 30.55
CA LYS A 389 1.21 -1.21 30.15
C LYS A 389 1.03 -1.30 28.65
N VAL A 390 1.06 -2.53 28.13
CA VAL A 390 0.62 -2.82 26.76
C VAL A 390 -0.88 -2.50 26.63
N GLY A 391 -1.25 -1.84 25.53
CA GLY A 391 -2.64 -1.47 25.27
C GLY A 391 -3.55 -2.69 25.07
N ALA A 392 -4.87 -2.48 25.11
CA ALA A 392 -5.86 -3.54 24.94
C ALA A 392 -5.76 -4.29 23.59
N LEU A 393 -5.23 -3.61 22.56
CA LEU A 393 -4.97 -4.19 21.23
C LEU A 393 -3.60 -4.91 21.13
N GLY A 394 -2.88 -5.09 22.23
CA GLY A 394 -1.54 -5.70 22.23
C GLY A 394 -0.43 -4.78 21.73
N LEU A 395 -0.71 -3.49 21.55
CA LEU A 395 0.26 -2.52 21.04
C LEU A 395 1.08 -1.90 22.18
N ILE A 396 2.41 -1.85 21.97
CA ILE A 396 3.35 -1.13 22.81
C ILE A 396 3.43 0.31 22.30
N THR A 397 2.95 1.26 23.12
CA THR A 397 2.96 2.69 22.80
C THR A 397 3.63 3.48 23.91
N ILE A 398 4.58 4.35 23.55
CA ILE A 398 5.20 5.31 24.44
C ILE A 398 4.84 6.70 23.95
N ARG A 399 4.20 7.49 24.81
CA ARG A 399 3.63 8.79 24.43
C ARG A 399 4.62 9.93 24.56
N GLY A 400 4.54 10.89 23.64
CA GLY A 400 5.25 12.17 23.71
C GLY A 400 6.79 12.07 23.75
N LEU A 401 7.39 11.05 23.13
CA LEU A 401 8.85 10.95 23.05
C LEU A 401 9.40 12.13 22.24
N LYS A 402 10.35 12.87 22.83
CA LYS A 402 11.11 13.92 22.14
C LYS A 402 12.25 13.29 21.36
N ILE A 403 12.18 13.33 20.04
CA ILE A 403 13.17 12.78 19.10
C ILE A 403 13.93 13.94 18.46
N THR A 404 15.24 13.80 18.32
CA THR A 404 16.12 14.76 17.63
C THR A 404 16.81 14.12 16.44
N ASP A 405 17.65 14.86 15.72
CA ASP A 405 18.53 14.35 14.66
C ASP A 405 19.62 13.39 15.19
N ALA A 406 19.92 13.43 16.48
CA ALA A 406 20.80 12.48 17.15
C ALA A 406 20.12 11.12 17.33
N ARG A 407 20.80 10.06 16.85
CA ARG A 407 20.35 8.67 17.05
C ARG A 407 20.30 8.31 18.53
N THR A 408 19.09 8.05 19.01
CA THR A 408 18.85 7.63 20.39
C THR A 408 18.17 6.27 20.40
N ILE A 409 18.68 5.33 21.20
CA ILE A 409 18.12 3.98 21.31
C ILE A 409 16.92 4.01 22.27
N LEU A 410 15.76 3.58 21.76
CA LEU A 410 14.62 3.16 22.56
C LEU A 410 14.84 1.71 22.97
N ARG A 411 14.98 1.48 24.27
CA ARG A 411 15.07 0.14 24.86
C ARG A 411 13.78 -0.18 25.59
N ILE A 412 13.22 -1.36 25.34
CA ILE A 412 12.02 -1.84 26.03
C ILE A 412 12.29 -3.23 26.59
N ARG A 413 11.92 -3.45 27.85
CA ARG A 413 12.07 -4.73 28.56
C ARG A 413 10.76 -5.12 29.22
N ALA A 414 10.40 -6.40 29.11
CA ALA A 414 9.30 -6.96 29.87
C ALA A 414 9.62 -6.87 31.37
N LYS A 415 8.63 -6.55 32.19
CA LYS A 415 8.77 -6.69 33.64
C LYS A 415 8.46 -8.14 33.96
N LYS A 416 9.48 -8.92 34.32
CA LYS A 416 9.23 -10.22 34.97
C LYS A 416 8.48 -9.92 36.28
N SER A 417 7.32 -10.54 36.41
CA SER A 417 6.45 -10.49 37.59
C SER A 417 7.19 -10.85 38.86
#